data_AF-A0A1H5EKE0-F1
#
_entry.id   AF-A0A1H5EKE0-F1
#
_cell.length_a   1.000
_cell.length_b   1.000
_cell.length_c   1.000
_cell.angle_alpha   90.00
_cell.angle_beta   90.00
_cell.angle_gamma   90.00
#
_symmetry.space_group_name_H-M   'P 1'
#
loop_
_entity.id
_entity.type
_entity.pdbx_description
1 polymer ?
#
loop_
_entity_poly.entity_id
_entity_poly.type
_entity_poly.pdbx_seq_one_letter_code
_entity_poly.pdbx_strand_id
1 'polypeptide(L)'
;MFLLCLTLGLCFVGGTVWARRGRSFRARSWMYTPAGPMRTERMVILGAPTCGFGLLALSAVALPPGAFGIEFLTPHVLSVVMVMAIMLLGLLALPLLYWVLVFIPIPDVCYPRWAREVRRDRRLFPQTSPEQPRDPSD
;
A
#
# COMPACT_ATOMS: atom_id res chain seq x y z
N MET A 1 11.77 12.26 -14.41
CA MET A 1 11.85 11.09 -13.51
C MET A 1 11.23 11.38 -12.14
N PHE A 2 11.65 12.43 -11.43
CA PHE A 2 11.07 12.85 -10.14
C PHE A 2 9.53 12.91 -10.10
N LEU A 3 8.92 13.72 -10.97
CA LEU A 3 7.46 13.92 -10.98
C LEU A 3 6.68 12.62 -11.22
N LEU A 4 7.23 11.70 -12.03
CA LEU A 4 6.59 10.42 -12.32
C LEU A 4 6.61 9.49 -11.10
N CYS A 5 7.73 9.42 -10.37
CA CYS A 5 7.80 8.64 -9.14
C CYS A 5 6.88 9.23 -8.05
N LEU A 6 6.83 10.55 -7.94
CA LEU A 6 5.98 11.24 -6.97
C LEU A 6 4.49 10.99 -7.25
N THR A 7 4.04 11.16 -8.49
CA THR A 7 2.62 10.97 -8.86
C THR A 7 2.21 9.51 -8.71
N LEU A 8 3.01 8.56 -9.20
CA LEU A 8 2.73 7.14 -9.03
C LEU A 8 2.71 6.76 -7.55
N GLY A 9 3.69 7.23 -6.77
CA GLY A 9 3.74 6.99 -5.32
C GLY A 9 2.49 7.47 -4.60
N LEU A 10 2.03 8.69 -4.89
CA LEU A 10 0.78 9.24 -4.36
C LEU A 10 -0.45 8.45 -4.80
N CYS A 11 -0.51 8.00 -6.06
CA CYS A 11 -1.60 7.16 -6.55
C CYS A 11 -1.68 5.83 -5.81
N PHE A 12 -0.54 5.17 -5.56
CA PHE A 12 -0.50 3.92 -4.78
C PHE A 12 -0.92 4.13 -3.32
N VAL A 13 -0.40 5.17 -2.66
CA VAL A 13 -0.78 5.48 -1.27
C VAL A 13 -2.26 5.89 -1.19
N GLY A 14 -2.72 6.77 -2.06
CA GLY A 14 -4.12 7.19 -2.12
C GLY A 14 -5.08 6.03 -2.41
N GLY A 15 -4.73 5.19 -3.39
CA GLY A 15 -5.47 3.98 -3.73
C GLY A 15 -5.55 2.98 -2.58
N THR A 16 -4.46 2.79 -1.82
CA THR A 16 -4.47 1.90 -0.65
C THR A 16 -5.29 2.46 0.51
N VAL A 17 -5.22 3.77 0.76
CA VAL A 17 -6.08 4.43 1.75
C VAL A 17 -7.55 4.31 1.36
N TRP A 18 -7.88 4.52 0.08
CA TRP A 18 -9.23 4.37 -0.44
C TRP A 18 -9.74 2.93 -0.31
N ALA A 19 -8.95 1.94 -0.75
CA ALA A 19 -9.27 0.53 -0.64
C ALA A 19 -9.42 0.09 0.82
N ARG A 20 -8.56 0.57 1.73
CA ARG A 20 -8.65 0.27 3.17
C ARG A 20 -9.82 0.97 3.85
N ARG A 21 -10.28 2.12 3.36
CA ARG A 21 -11.49 2.79 3.87
C ARG A 21 -12.76 2.05 3.50
N GLY A 22 -12.79 1.35 2.37
CA GLY A 22 -13.94 0.53 1.96
C GLY A 22 -15.24 1.31 1.80
N ARG A 23 -15.19 2.60 1.43
CA ARG A 23 -16.41 3.45 1.34
C ARG A 23 -17.25 3.21 0.09
N SER A 24 -16.71 2.56 -0.94
CA SER A 24 -17.40 2.26 -2.19
C SER A 24 -17.37 0.77 -2.50
N PHE A 25 -18.26 0.33 -3.39
CA PHE A 25 -18.29 -1.04 -3.88
C PHE A 25 -16.92 -1.47 -4.45
N ARG A 26 -16.34 -0.67 -5.35
CA ARG A 26 -15.02 -0.96 -5.92
C ARG A 26 -13.88 -0.96 -4.89
N ALA A 27 -13.99 -0.20 -3.80
CA ALA A 27 -12.97 -0.18 -2.75
C ALA A 27 -12.98 -1.46 -1.91
N ARG A 28 -14.09 -2.21 -1.89
CA ARG A 28 -14.20 -3.47 -1.13
C ARG A 28 -13.95 -4.70 -1.99
N SER A 29 -14.01 -4.58 -3.32
CA SER A 29 -13.94 -5.72 -4.25
C SER A 29 -12.75 -6.65 -4.01
N TRP A 30 -11.60 -6.11 -3.60
CA TRP A 30 -10.40 -6.89 -3.28
C TRP A 30 -10.59 -7.94 -2.17
N MET A 31 -11.60 -7.77 -1.31
CA MET A 31 -11.99 -8.75 -0.29
C MET A 31 -12.95 -9.82 -0.81
N TYR A 32 -13.65 -9.57 -1.91
CA TYR A 32 -14.71 -10.43 -2.46
C TYR A 32 -14.30 -11.14 -3.77
N THR A 33 -13.11 -10.86 -4.32
CA THR A 33 -12.64 -11.48 -5.56
C THR A 33 -12.29 -12.97 -5.38
N PRO A 34 -12.81 -13.89 -6.23
CA PRO A 34 -12.59 -15.34 -6.12
C PRO A 34 -11.23 -15.83 -6.65
N ALA A 35 -10.49 -15.03 -7.41
CA ALA A 35 -9.19 -15.41 -7.97
C ALA A 35 -8.06 -15.21 -6.94
N GLY A 36 -7.78 -16.24 -6.13
CA GLY A 36 -6.57 -16.32 -5.31
C GLY A 36 -6.59 -15.39 -4.09
N PRO A 37 -7.28 -15.78 -3.00
CA PRO A 37 -7.58 -14.90 -1.86
C PRO A 37 -6.34 -14.23 -1.24
N MET A 38 -5.15 -14.81 -1.41
CA MET A 38 -3.92 -14.27 -0.83
C MET A 38 -3.31 -13.14 -1.66
N ARG A 39 -3.33 -13.17 -3.00
CA ARG A 39 -2.50 -12.26 -3.81
C ARG A 39 -3.03 -10.83 -3.79
N THR A 40 -4.33 -10.65 -4.00
CA THR A 40 -4.96 -9.32 -4.03
C THR A 40 -5.02 -8.69 -2.64
N GLU A 41 -5.34 -9.48 -1.61
CA GLU A 41 -5.29 -9.04 -0.21
C GLU A 41 -3.88 -8.57 0.17
N ARG A 42 -2.84 -9.35 -0.16
CA ARG A 42 -1.44 -8.99 0.05
C ARG A 42 -1.03 -7.74 -0.71
N MET A 43 -1.55 -7.55 -1.92
CA MET A 43 -1.27 -6.35 -2.71
C MET A 43 -1.86 -5.10 -2.04
N VAL A 44 -3.10 -5.14 -1.54
CA VAL A 44 -3.73 -3.98 -0.89
C VAL A 44 -3.13 -3.68 0.49
N ILE A 45 -2.74 -4.72 1.23
CA ILE A 45 -2.27 -4.56 2.61
C ILE A 45 -0.77 -4.25 2.67
N LEU A 46 0.04 -4.88 1.84
CA LEU A 46 1.51 -4.76 1.91
C LEU A 46 2.10 -4.22 0.61
N GLY A 47 1.80 -4.84 -0.53
CA GLY A 47 2.47 -4.54 -1.80
C GLY A 47 2.32 -3.08 -2.26
N ALA A 48 1.07 -2.61 -2.41
CA ALA A 48 0.77 -1.27 -2.90
C ALA A 48 1.25 -0.16 -1.94
N PRO A 49 1.08 -0.26 -0.60
CA PRO A 49 1.70 0.70 0.31
C PRO A 49 3.22 0.72 0.18
N THR A 50 3.86 -0.45 0.13
CA THR A 50 5.32 -0.56 0.00
C THR A 50 5.84 0.04 -1.29
N CYS A 51 5.21 -0.27 -2.43
CA CYS A 51 5.55 0.35 -3.71
C CYS A 51 5.31 1.85 -3.69
N GLY A 52 4.19 2.31 -3.11
CA GLY A 52 3.87 3.73 -2.99
C GLY A 52 4.91 4.52 -2.20
N PHE A 53 5.25 4.05 -1.00
CA PHE A 53 6.29 4.68 -0.17
C PHE A 53 7.69 4.57 -0.79
N GLY A 54 8.01 3.46 -1.45
CA GLY A 54 9.27 3.31 -2.17
C GLY A 54 9.42 4.32 -3.31
N LEU A 55 8.37 4.53 -4.10
CA LEU A 55 8.35 5.55 -5.16
C LEU A 55 8.44 6.97 -4.60
N LEU A 56 7.79 7.25 -3.46
CA LEU A 56 7.93 8.53 -2.77
C LEU A 56 9.37 8.75 -2.26
N ALA A 57 9.99 7.73 -1.67
CA ALA A 57 11.38 7.78 -1.23
C ALA A 57 12.35 8.04 -2.40
N LEU A 58 12.16 7.33 -3.52
CA LEU A 58 12.94 7.54 -4.75
C LEU A 58 12.72 8.95 -5.31
N SER A 59 11.51 9.49 -5.22
CA SER A 59 11.24 10.87 -5.64
C SER A 59 11.97 11.89 -4.76
N ALA A 60 12.03 11.67 -3.45
CA ALA A 60 12.75 12.55 -2.53
C ALA A 60 14.27 12.56 -2.80
N VAL A 61 14.85 11.42 -3.21
CA VAL A 61 16.26 11.33 -3.60
C VAL A 61 16.53 11.93 -4.98
N ALA A 62 15.62 11.71 -5.94
CA ALA A 62 15.75 12.21 -7.30
C ALA A 62 15.36 13.70 -7.45
N LEU A 63 15.21 14.42 -6.34
CA LEU A 63 14.84 15.82 -6.32
C LEU A 63 15.97 16.68 -6.93
N PRO A 64 15.71 17.46 -7.99
CA PRO A 64 16.72 18.35 -8.56
C PRO A 64 17.18 19.39 -7.53
N PRO A 65 18.50 19.70 -7.44
CA PRO A 65 18.96 20.83 -6.65
C PRO A 65 18.33 22.12 -7.22
N GLY A 66 17.47 22.78 -6.42
CA GLY A 66 16.69 23.95 -6.83
C GLY A 66 15.21 23.69 -7.15
N ALA A 67 14.72 22.45 -7.03
CA ALA A 67 13.29 22.19 -7.12
C ALA A 67 12.51 22.91 -6.00
N PHE A 68 11.36 23.50 -6.34
CA PHE A 68 10.49 24.27 -5.44
C PHE A 68 11.13 25.52 -4.80
N GLY A 69 12.20 26.07 -5.39
CA GLY A 69 12.90 27.24 -4.84
C GLY A 69 13.69 26.93 -3.56
N ILE A 70 13.86 25.65 -3.24
CA ILE A 70 14.65 25.18 -2.12
C ILE A 70 16.05 24.88 -2.65
N GLU A 71 16.97 25.80 -2.42
CA GLU A 71 18.40 25.56 -2.62
C GLU A 71 18.88 24.56 -1.58
N PHE A 72 18.84 23.27 -1.91
CA PHE A 72 19.55 22.23 -1.16
C PHE A 72 21.07 22.37 -1.39
N LEU A 73 21.63 23.52 -1.03
CA LEU A 73 23.02 23.87 -1.33
C LEU A 73 24.01 23.31 -0.31
N THR A 74 23.54 22.80 0.83
CA THR A 74 24.43 22.31 1.90
C THR A 74 24.59 20.78 1.82
N PRO A 75 25.82 20.26 1.69
CA PRO A 75 26.08 18.82 1.59
C PRO A 75 25.56 18.01 2.79
N HIS A 76 25.39 18.64 3.95
CA HIS A 76 24.77 18.04 5.13
C HIS A 76 23.28 17.72 4.96
N VAL A 77 22.53 18.54 4.22
CA VAL A 77 21.09 18.28 4.02
C VAL A 77 20.92 17.11 3.06
N LEU A 78 21.76 17.03 2.02
CA LEU A 78 21.76 15.93 1.07
C LEU A 78 22.10 14.60 1.76
N SER A 79 23.11 14.57 2.64
CA SER A 79 23.47 13.35 3.36
C SER A 79 22.37 12.88 4.30
N VAL A 80 21.70 13.79 5.01
CA VAL A 80 20.55 13.46 5.87
C VAL A 80 19.39 12.88 5.05
N VAL A 81 19.05 13.50 3.91
CA VAL A 81 17.98 12.99 3.02
C VAL A 81 18.33 11.60 2.49
N MET A 82 19.58 11.37 2.10
CA MET A 82 20.03 10.07 1.61
C MET A 82 19.98 8.99 2.70
N VAL A 83 20.44 9.29 3.92
CA VAL A 83 20.34 8.37 5.07
C VAL A 83 18.89 8.05 5.39
N MET A 84 18.02 9.06 5.43
CA MET A 84 16.58 8.88 5.66
C MET A 84 15.94 8.02 4.57
N ALA A 85 16.30 8.23 3.31
CA ALA A 85 15.81 7.43 2.20
C ALA A 85 16.27 5.97 2.28
N ILE A 86 17.54 5.72 2.61
CA ILE A 86 18.08 4.36 2.80
C ILE A 86 17.39 3.66 3.97
N MET A 87 17.20 4.35 5.09
CA MET A 87 16.48 3.82 6.25
C MET A 87 15.02 3.48 5.90
N LEU A 88 14.35 4.35 5.13
CA LEU A 88 12.99 4.11 4.66
C LEU A 88 12.93 2.92 3.70
N LEU A 89 13.87 2.80 2.76
CA LEU A 89 14.01 1.64 1.87
C LEU A 89 14.27 0.35 2.65
N GLY A 90 15.13 0.39 3.66
CA GLY A 90 15.37 -0.73 4.56
C GLY A 90 14.11 -1.14 5.33
N LEU A 91 13.34 -0.17 5.83
CA LEU A 91 12.06 -0.42 6.49
C LEU A 91 11.02 -1.02 5.54
N LEU A 92 11.06 -0.63 4.26
CA LEU A 92 10.21 -1.16 3.19
C LEU A 92 10.58 -2.59 2.78
N ALA A 93 11.77 -3.07 3.12
CA ALA A 93 12.18 -4.45 2.87
C ALA A 93 11.37 -5.46 3.71
N LEU A 94 10.96 -5.09 4.93
CA LEU A 94 10.12 -5.94 5.80
C LEU A 94 8.76 -6.31 5.19
N PRO A 95 7.91 -5.35 4.77
CA PRO A 95 6.64 -5.67 4.14
C PRO A 95 6.81 -6.32 2.75
N LEU A 96 7.89 -6.01 2.02
CA LEU A 96 8.24 -6.69 0.77
C LEU A 96 8.58 -8.17 1.02
N LEU A 97 9.42 -8.45 2.01
CA LEU A 97 9.77 -9.80 2.43
C LEU A 97 8.53 -10.57 2.86
N TYR A 98 7.67 -9.93 3.65
CA TYR A 98 6.40 -10.53 4.06
C TYR A 98 5.49 -10.80 2.86
N TRP A 99 5.47 -9.93 1.85
CA TRP A 99 4.73 -10.12 0.59
C TRP A 99 5.23 -11.35 -0.18
N VAL A 100 6.54 -11.56 -0.26
CA VAL A 100 7.18 -12.73 -0.90
C VAL A 100 6.93 -14.02 -0.11
N LEU A 101 6.86 -13.94 1.24
CA LEU A 101 6.52 -15.06 2.11
C LEU A 101 5.02 -15.37 2.08
N VAL A 102 4.52 -15.82 0.92
CA VAL A 102 3.09 -16.08 0.64
C VAL A 102 2.45 -17.04 1.64
N PHE A 103 3.24 -17.96 2.19
CA PHE A 103 2.81 -19.01 3.12
C PHE A 103 2.40 -18.50 4.51
N ILE A 104 2.83 -17.31 4.93
CA ILE A 104 2.49 -16.77 6.25
C ILE A 104 1.15 -16.01 6.16
N PRO A 105 0.11 -16.36 6.93
CA PRO A 105 -1.14 -15.61 6.89
C PRO A 105 -0.93 -14.21 7.49
N ILE A 106 -1.40 -13.16 6.78
CA ILE A 106 -1.34 -11.78 7.27
C ILE A 106 -2.08 -11.68 8.62
N PRO A 107 -1.48 -11.04 9.65
CA PRO A 107 -2.14 -10.85 10.94
C PRO A 107 -3.37 -9.97 10.82
N ASP A 108 -4.42 -10.27 11.58
CA ASP A 108 -5.69 -9.53 11.52
C ASP A 108 -5.55 -8.04 11.87
N VAL A 109 -4.49 -7.66 12.61
CA VAL A 109 -4.18 -6.27 12.97
C VAL A 109 -3.90 -5.39 11.74
N CYS A 110 -3.37 -5.97 10.65
CA CYS A 110 -3.10 -5.23 9.42
C CYS A 110 -4.35 -4.93 8.59
N TYR A 111 -5.48 -5.58 8.90
CA TYR A 111 -6.74 -5.40 8.18
C TYR A 111 -7.57 -4.28 8.80
N PRO A 112 -8.23 -3.44 7.98
CA PRO A 112 -9.20 -2.47 8.47
C PRO A 112 -10.42 -3.19 9.09
N ARG A 113 -11.14 -2.50 10.00
CA ARG A 113 -12.20 -3.12 10.81
C ARG A 113 -13.23 -3.90 9.98
N TRP A 114 -13.76 -3.28 8.93
CA TRP A 114 -14.73 -3.90 8.02
C TRP A 114 -14.20 -5.16 7.32
N ALA A 115 -12.91 -5.17 6.94
CA ALA A 115 -12.32 -6.30 6.24
C ALA A 115 -12.06 -7.48 7.17
N ARG A 116 -11.84 -7.21 8.47
CA ARG A 116 -11.73 -8.27 9.50
C ARG A 116 -13.04 -9.03 9.67
N GLU A 117 -14.18 -8.34 9.60
CA GLU A 117 -15.50 -8.95 9.68
C GLU A 117 -15.72 -9.91 8.49
N VAL A 118 -15.49 -9.44 7.26
CA VAL A 118 -15.58 -10.26 6.04
C VAL A 118 -14.65 -11.48 6.09
N ARG A 119 -13.43 -11.29 6.58
CA ARG A 119 -12.46 -12.38 6.74
C ARG A 119 -12.90 -13.39 7.79
N ARG A 120 -13.50 -12.93 8.90
CA ARG A 120 -14.05 -13.80 9.94
C ARG A 120 -15.20 -14.63 9.38
N ASP A 121 -16.10 -14.02 8.62
CA ASP A 121 -17.21 -14.72 7.98
C ASP A 121 -16.72 -15.77 6.98
N ARG A 122 -15.72 -15.46 6.15
CA ARG A 122 -15.09 -16.43 5.24
C ARG A 122 -14.47 -17.63 5.98
N ARG A 123 -13.90 -17.41 7.18
CA ARG A 123 -13.34 -18.51 8.01
C ARG A 123 -14.44 -19.38 8.63
N LEU A 124 -15.56 -18.79 9.02
CA LEU A 124 -16.70 -19.49 9.61
C LEU A 124 -17.50 -20.26 8.55
N PHE A 125 -17.62 -19.70 7.36
CA PHE A 125 -18.40 -20.24 6.24
C PHE A 125 -17.53 -20.37 4.98
N PRO A 126 -16.54 -21.28 4.97
CA PRO A 126 -15.60 -21.41 3.85
C PRO A 126 -16.24 -21.88 2.54
N GLN A 127 -17.43 -22.47 2.61
CA GLN A 127 -18.18 -22.94 1.44
C GLN A 127 -18.97 -21.83 0.74
N THR A 128 -19.25 -20.72 1.44
CA THR A 128 -19.92 -19.56 0.85
C THR A 128 -18.86 -18.53 0.48
N SER A 129 -18.74 -18.22 -0.82
CA SER A 129 -18.02 -17.00 -1.20
C SER A 129 -18.80 -15.83 -0.60
N PRO A 130 -18.17 -14.98 0.23
CA PRO A 130 -18.87 -13.82 0.78
C PRO A 130 -19.39 -13.01 -0.41
N GLU A 131 -20.68 -12.74 -0.41
CA GLU A 131 -21.30 -11.94 -1.46
C GLU A 131 -21.13 -10.47 -1.08
N GLN A 132 -20.65 -9.66 -2.02
CA GLN A 132 -20.49 -8.25 -1.74
C GLN A 132 -21.87 -7.59 -1.68
N PRO A 133 -22.21 -6.83 -0.61
CA PRO A 133 -23.47 -6.10 -0.56
C PRO A 133 -23.63 -5.20 -1.79
N ARG A 134 -24.79 -5.26 -2.45
CA ARG A 134 -25.11 -4.42 -3.61
C ARG A 134 -25.01 -2.94 -3.24
N ASP A 135 -24.50 -2.13 -4.16
CA ASP A 135 -24.45 -0.69 -3.95
C ASP A 135 -25.90 -0.18 -3.91
N PRO A 136 -26.34 0.61 -2.90
CA PRO A 136 -27.70 1.15 -2.86
C PRO A 136 -28.03 2.10 -4.03
N SER A 137 -27.05 2.42 -4.89
CA SER A 137 -27.23 3.19 -6.13
C SER A 137 -27.38 2.33 -7.39
N ASP A 138 -27.36 1.00 -7.28
CA ASP A 138 -27.70 0.04 -8.35
C ASP A 138 -29.18 -0.37 -8.28
#